data_AF-A0A1Y1W9G3-F1
#
_entry.id   AF-A0A1Y1W9G3-F1
#
_cell.length_a   1.000
_cell.length_b   1.000
_cell.length_c   1.000
_cell.angle_alpha   90.00
_cell.angle_beta   90.00
_cell.angle_gamma   90.00
#
_symmetry.space_group_name_H-M   'P 1'
#
loop_
_entity.id
_entity.type
_entity.pdbx_description
1 polymer ?
#
loop_
_entity_poly.entity_id
_entity_poly.type
_entity_poly.pdbx_seq_one_letter_code
_entity_poly.pdbx_strand_id
1 'polypeptide(L)'
;MQFTKIFVSIAALASAALADIDWTSPATLACAKQHWAEIKAKADPLIPSAPLLLTPEQLASLSSLLSGQSTLPSNPTDAWLHQLPGAIPPSLLDVIAGDIINACLATST
;
A
#
# COMPACT_ATOMS: atom_id res chain seq x y z
N MET A 1 -45.71 13.50 -17.16
CA MET A 1 -45.02 14.33 -16.16
C MET A 1 -43.90 13.49 -15.56
N GLN A 2 -42.68 13.63 -16.05
CA GLN A 2 -41.48 13.02 -15.46
C GLN A 2 -40.68 14.15 -14.82
N PHE A 3 -40.53 14.12 -13.50
CA PHE A 3 -39.53 14.91 -12.81
C PHE A 3 -38.74 14.00 -11.88
N THR A 4 -37.53 13.75 -12.37
CA THR A 4 -36.41 13.01 -11.81
C THR A 4 -36.09 13.52 -10.40
N LYS A 5 -36.10 12.63 -9.41
CA LYS A 5 -35.62 12.95 -8.06
C LYS A 5 -34.09 12.88 -8.07
N ILE A 6 -33.48 14.05 -7.95
CA ILE A 6 -32.04 14.26 -7.88
C ILE A 6 -31.55 13.69 -6.54
N PHE A 7 -30.73 12.64 -6.59
CA PHE A 7 -29.92 12.23 -5.45
C PHE A 7 -28.75 13.20 -5.34
N VAL A 8 -28.81 14.10 -4.37
CA VAL A 8 -27.67 14.94 -3.99
C VAL A 8 -26.78 14.08 -3.08
N SER A 9 -25.75 13.48 -3.66
CA SER A 9 -24.67 12.89 -2.87
C SER A 9 -23.84 14.01 -2.28
N ILE A 10 -23.92 14.17 -0.96
CA ILE A 10 -23.06 15.08 -0.20
C ILE A 10 -21.66 14.44 -0.24
N ALA A 11 -20.80 14.94 -1.11
CA ALA A 11 -19.39 14.60 -1.12
C ALA A 11 -18.77 15.16 0.17
N ALA A 12 -18.68 14.32 1.21
CA ALA A 12 -17.85 14.60 2.36
C ALA A 12 -16.40 14.61 1.86
N LEU A 13 -15.82 15.81 1.77
CA LEU A 13 -14.39 16.01 1.58
C LEU A 13 -13.68 15.45 2.81
N ALA A 14 -13.39 14.16 2.79
CA ALA A 14 -12.45 13.53 3.71
C ALA A 14 -11.10 14.21 3.48
N SER A 15 -10.78 15.14 4.36
CA SER A 15 -9.49 15.82 4.39
C SER A 15 -8.45 14.76 4.71
N ALA A 16 -7.79 14.23 3.68
CA ALA A 16 -6.68 13.30 3.83
C ALA A 16 -5.51 14.06 4.44
N ALA A 17 -5.52 14.17 5.77
CA ALA A 17 -4.27 14.25 6.50
C ALA A 17 -3.46 13.01 6.08
N LEU A 18 -2.20 13.23 5.67
CA LEU A 18 -1.22 12.19 5.34
C LEU A 18 -0.92 11.39 6.61
N ALA A 19 -1.90 10.60 7.05
CA ALA A 19 -1.70 9.56 8.04
C ALA A 19 -0.98 8.42 7.33
N ASP A 20 0.00 7.81 8.00
CA ASP A 20 0.61 6.56 7.55
C ASP A 20 -0.49 5.59 7.10
N ILE A 21 -0.26 4.94 5.94
CA ILE A 21 -1.18 3.97 5.39
C ILE A 21 -1.49 2.91 6.46
N ASP A 22 -2.76 2.76 6.83
CA ASP A 22 -3.16 1.72 7.76
C ASP A 22 -3.23 0.36 7.04
N TRP A 23 -2.10 -0.36 7.04
CA TRP A 23 -1.96 -1.72 6.50
C TRP A 23 -2.72 -2.78 7.31
N THR A 24 -3.44 -2.40 8.38
CA THR A 24 -4.35 -3.31 9.09
C THR A 24 -5.80 -3.21 8.57
N SER A 25 -6.13 -2.12 7.88
CA SER A 25 -7.48 -1.89 7.35
C SER A 25 -7.79 -2.83 6.17
N PRO A 26 -8.96 -3.51 6.15
CA PRO A 26 -9.39 -4.33 5.02
C PRO A 26 -9.45 -3.54 3.70
N ALA A 27 -9.80 -2.26 3.74
CA ALA A 27 -9.87 -1.41 2.55
C ALA A 27 -8.47 -1.15 1.96
N THR A 28 -7.49 -0.88 2.82
CA THR A 28 -6.09 -0.74 2.41
C THR A 28 -5.57 -2.02 1.76
N LEU A 29 -5.82 -3.18 2.37
CA LEU A 29 -5.38 -4.46 1.84
C LEU A 29 -6.04 -4.77 0.50
N ALA A 30 -7.33 -4.47 0.34
CA ALA A 30 -8.04 -4.61 -0.92
C ALA A 30 -7.39 -3.75 -2.02
N CYS A 31 -7.14 -2.47 -1.73
CA CYS A 31 -6.46 -1.55 -2.65
C CYS A 31 -5.04 -1.99 -2.98
N ALA A 32 -4.27 -2.42 -1.98
CA ALA A 32 -2.90 -2.91 -2.18
C ALA A 32 -2.88 -4.14 -3.08
N LYS A 33 -3.82 -5.08 -2.93
CA LYS A 33 -3.93 -6.27 -3.78
C LYS A 33 -4.38 -5.92 -5.20
N GLN A 34 -5.37 -5.04 -5.33
CA GLN A 34 -5.88 -4.59 -6.62
C GLN A 34 -4.79 -3.93 -7.47
N HIS A 35 -3.96 -3.10 -6.85
CA HIS A 35 -2.89 -2.35 -7.51
C HIS A 35 -1.50 -2.95 -7.26
N TRP A 36 -1.43 -4.22 -6.89
CA TRP A 36 -0.17 -4.82 -6.46
C TRP A 36 0.91 -4.79 -7.54
N ALA A 37 0.53 -4.98 -8.81
CA ALA A 37 1.47 -4.93 -9.92
C ALA A 37 2.18 -3.57 -10.01
N GLU A 38 1.47 -2.47 -9.74
CA GLU A 38 2.03 -1.11 -9.75
C GLU A 38 2.93 -0.87 -8.54
N ILE A 39 2.49 -1.31 -7.35
CA ILE A 39 3.27 -1.24 -6.12
C ILE A 39 4.58 -2.03 -6.28
N LYS A 40 4.50 -3.25 -6.82
CA LYS A 40 5.64 -4.12 -7.11
C LYS A 40 6.60 -3.48 -8.10
N ALA A 41 6.09 -2.89 -9.18
CA ALA A 41 6.92 -2.21 -10.18
C ALA A 41 7.72 -1.04 -9.60
N LYS A 42 7.18 -0.34 -8.58
CA LYS A 42 7.91 0.70 -7.84
C LYS A 42 8.88 0.12 -6.80
N ALA A 43 8.50 -0.96 -6.11
CA ALA A 43 9.28 -1.52 -5.02
C ALA A 43 10.47 -2.36 -5.48
N ASP A 44 10.30 -3.24 -6.47
CA ASP A 44 11.33 -4.15 -6.97
C ASP A 44 12.67 -3.46 -7.31
N PRO A 45 12.72 -2.33 -8.04
CA PRO A 45 13.99 -1.66 -8.33
C PRO A 45 14.68 -1.07 -7.09
N LEU A 46 13.96 -0.91 -5.98
CA LEU A 46 14.50 -0.40 -4.72
C LEU A 46 15.06 -1.51 -3.82
N ILE A 47 14.65 -2.76 -4.02
CA ILE A 47 15.11 -3.91 -3.21
C ILE A 47 16.64 -4.09 -3.23
N PRO A 48 17.34 -4.00 -4.38
CA PRO A 48 18.80 -4.05 -4.40
C PRO A 48 19.47 -2.92 -3.59
N SER A 49 18.79 -1.79 -3.45
CA SER A 49 19.23 -0.61 -2.69
C SER A 49 18.78 -0.65 -1.23
N ALA A 50 18.01 -1.66 -0.81
CA ALA A 50 17.53 -1.81 0.57
C ALA A 50 18.66 -1.75 1.63
N PRO A 51 19.87 -2.30 1.41
CA PRO A 51 20.98 -2.16 2.38
C PRO A 51 21.44 -0.73 2.64
N LEU A 52 21.13 0.21 1.73
CA LEU A 52 21.46 1.63 1.88
C LEU A 52 20.31 2.44 2.53
N LEU A 53 19.10 1.90 2.52
CA LEU A 53 17.88 2.58 2.95
C LEU A 53 17.33 2.06 4.28
N LEU A 54 17.63 0.81 4.63
CA LEU A 54 17.09 0.11 5.79
C LEU A 54 18.17 -0.13 6.84
N THR A 55 17.74 -0.21 8.10
CA THR A 55 18.62 -0.71 9.17
C THR A 55 18.91 -2.21 8.97
N PRO A 56 19.98 -2.75 9.56
CA PRO A 56 20.28 -4.19 9.48
C PRO A 56 19.13 -5.08 9.95
N GLU A 57 18.37 -4.64 10.97
CA GLU A 57 17.21 -5.36 11.49
C GLU A 57 16.04 -5.37 10.50
N GLN A 58 15.73 -4.21 9.91
CA GLN A 58 14.70 -4.10 8.86
C GLN A 58 15.08 -4.89 7.62
N LEU A 59 16.35 -4.86 7.23
CA LEU A 59 16.85 -5.63 6.11
C LEU A 59 16.76 -7.15 6.36
N ALA A 60 17.05 -7.59 7.59
CA ALA A 60 16.87 -8.99 7.98
C ALA A 60 15.38 -9.39 7.94
N SER A 61 14.48 -8.54 8.44
CA SER A 61 13.04 -8.75 8.37
C SER A 61 12.54 -8.80 6.91
N LEU A 62 12.99 -7.89 6.05
CA LEU A 62 12.67 -7.89 4.63
C LEU A 62 13.20 -9.14 3.93
N SER A 63 14.44 -9.53 4.19
CA SER A 63 15.05 -10.73 3.59
C SER A 63 14.32 -12.01 4.02
N SER A 64 13.89 -12.08 5.28
CA SER A 64 13.06 -13.16 5.83
C SER A 64 11.68 -13.20 5.16
N LEU A 65 11.02 -12.03 5.06
CA LEU A 65 9.71 -11.88 4.42
C LEU A 65 9.73 -12.26 2.93
N LEU A 66 10.84 -11.97 2.25
CA LEU A 66 11.06 -12.33 0.85
C LEU A 66 11.57 -13.77 0.66
N SER A 67 11.86 -14.50 1.75
CA SER A 67 12.44 -15.85 1.70
C SER A 67 13.69 -15.92 0.79
N GLY A 68 14.53 -14.89 0.84
CA GLY A 68 15.74 -14.79 0.02
C GLY A 68 15.53 -14.37 -1.44
N GLN A 69 14.31 -14.04 -1.85
CA GLN A 69 14.03 -13.49 -3.18
C GLN A 69 14.48 -12.02 -3.28
N SER A 70 14.89 -11.59 -4.47
CA SER A 70 15.26 -10.20 -4.75
C SER A 70 14.11 -9.35 -5.28
N THR A 71 12.89 -9.89 -5.27
CA THR A 71 11.68 -9.23 -5.78
C THR A 71 10.49 -9.55 -4.89
N LEU A 72 9.52 -8.64 -4.82
CA LEU A 72 8.26 -8.89 -4.11
C LEU A 72 7.49 -10.07 -4.73
N PRO A 73 6.62 -10.79 -3.98
CA PRO A 73 5.79 -11.84 -4.55
C PRO A 73 4.87 -11.29 -5.64
N SER A 74 4.53 -12.10 -6.65
CA SER A 74 3.63 -11.66 -7.73
C SER A 74 2.18 -11.52 -7.27
N ASN A 75 1.75 -12.37 -6.33
CA ASN A 75 0.41 -12.36 -5.74
C ASN A 75 0.56 -12.43 -4.21
N PRO A 76 0.45 -11.30 -3.49
CA PRO A 76 0.61 -11.27 -2.05
C PRO A 76 -0.66 -11.78 -1.37
N THR A 77 -0.50 -12.46 -0.24
CA THR A 77 -1.61 -12.79 0.66
C THR A 77 -1.81 -11.67 1.67
N ASP A 78 -3.00 -11.57 2.25
CA ASP A 78 -3.32 -10.58 3.29
C ASP A 78 -2.36 -10.71 4.49
N ALA A 79 -2.05 -11.94 4.89
CA ALA A 79 -1.07 -12.22 5.94
C ALA A 79 0.33 -11.69 5.60
N TRP A 80 0.74 -11.79 4.34
CA TRP A 80 2.03 -11.26 3.89
C TRP A 80 2.03 -9.72 3.85
N LEU A 81 0.92 -9.10 3.41
CA LEU A 81 0.73 -7.64 3.44
C LEU A 81 0.72 -7.06 4.85
N HIS A 82 0.23 -7.80 5.85
CA HIS A 82 0.29 -7.37 7.24
C HIS A 82 1.70 -7.38 7.84
N GLN A 83 2.62 -8.18 7.30
CA GLN A 83 4.01 -8.25 7.79
C GLN A 83 4.90 -7.15 7.19
N LEU A 84 4.46 -6.54 6.08
CA LEU A 84 5.19 -5.54 5.31
C LEU A 84 5.65 -4.31 6.14
N PRO A 85 4.79 -3.69 6.98
CA PRO A 85 5.20 -2.56 7.83
C PRO A 85 6.25 -2.93 8.90
N GLY A 86 6.37 -4.22 9.24
CA GLY A 86 7.42 -4.71 10.14
C GLY A 86 8.78 -4.87 9.46
N ALA A 87 8.80 -4.98 8.12
CA ALA A 87 10.01 -5.15 7.33
C ALA A 87 10.47 -3.87 6.63
N ILE A 88 9.52 -3.01 6.24
CA ILE A 88 9.77 -1.77 5.51
C ILE A 88 9.21 -0.61 6.35
N PRO A 89 10.00 0.46 6.60
CA PRO A 89 9.53 1.58 7.38
C PRO A 89 8.32 2.25 6.71
N PRO A 90 7.38 2.78 7.52
CA PRO A 90 6.14 3.38 7.00
C PRO A 90 6.39 4.49 5.97
N SER A 91 7.42 5.32 6.18
CA SER A 91 7.82 6.37 5.23
C SER A 91 8.19 5.84 3.85
N LEU A 92 8.87 4.69 3.76
CA LEU A 92 9.23 4.09 2.48
C LEU A 92 8.00 3.41 1.84
N LEU A 93 7.11 2.84 2.65
CA LEU A 93 5.84 2.30 2.17
C LEU A 93 4.94 3.39 1.60
N ASP A 94 4.90 4.56 2.24
CA ASP A 94 4.14 5.70 1.74
C ASP A 94 4.69 6.22 0.40
N VAL A 95 6.02 6.33 0.27
CA VAL A 95 6.65 6.71 -1.01
C VAL A 95 6.34 5.71 -2.13
N ILE A 96 6.31 4.42 -1.82
CA ILE A 96 6.07 3.37 -2.82
C ILE A 96 4.58 3.25 -3.16
N ALA A 97 3.73 3.16 -2.14
CA ALA A 97 2.34 2.73 -2.27
C ALA A 97 1.31 3.81 -1.88
N GLY A 98 1.72 4.90 -1.22
CA GLY A 98 0.86 5.96 -0.69
C GLY A 98 -0.08 6.55 -1.73
N ASP A 99 0.46 7.14 -2.80
CA ASP A 99 -0.37 7.70 -3.87
C ASP A 99 -1.35 6.68 -4.48
N ILE A 100 -0.90 5.43 -4.66
CA ILE A 100 -1.70 4.36 -5.28
C ILE A 100 -2.87 3.97 -4.37
N ILE A 101 -2.57 3.68 -3.10
CA ILE A 101 -3.55 3.24 -2.11
C ILE A 101 -4.51 4.38 -1.79
N ASN A 102 -4.01 5.60 -1.57
CA ASN A 102 -4.83 6.76 -1.27
C ASN A 102 -5.77 7.10 -2.44
N ALA A 103 -5.30 7.02 -3.69
CA ALA A 103 -6.16 7.20 -4.86
C ALA A 103 -7.26 6.12 -4.92
N CYS A 104 -6.92 4.86 -4.68
CA CYS A 104 -7.89 3.77 -4.64
C CYS A 104 -8.95 3.97 -3.54
N LEU A 105 -8.53 4.31 -2.32
CA LEU A 105 -9.42 4.57 -1.19
C LEU A 105 -10.37 5.75 -1.48
N ALA A 106 -9.87 6.82 -2.09
CA ALA A 106 -10.68 7.98 -2.47
C ALA A 106 -11.79 7.65 -3.50
N THR A 107 -11.60 6.60 -4.31
CA THR A 107 -12.61 6.13 -5.29
C THR A 107 -13.55 5.05 -4.76
N SER A 108 -13.23 4.46 -3.60
CA SER A 108 -14.00 3.38 -2.96
C SER A 108 -15.02 3.90 -1.94
N THR A 109 -15.12 5.24 -1.80
CA THR A 109 -16.02 5.96 -0.89
C THR A 109 -17.18 6.57 -1.65
#